data_AF-A0A918T744-F1
#
_entry.id   AF-A0A918T744-F1
#
_cell.length_a   1.000
_cell.length_b   1.000
_cell.length_c   1.000
_cell.angle_alpha   90.00
_cell.angle_beta   90.00
_cell.angle_gamma   90.00
#
_symmetry.space_group_name_H-M   'P 1'
#
loop_
_entity.id
_entity.type
_entity.pdbx_description
1 polymer ?
#
loop_
_entity_poly.entity_id
_entity_poly.type
_entity_poly.pdbx_seq_one_letter_code
_entity_poly.pdbx_strand_id
1 'polypeptide(L)'
;MTDHDQHPTPGPDPGPTPGLDSGPGPAPHHGRQRPSSPASGAPAALDVAGLQRRLADFAAARRWEPYHTPKNLAAALSVEAAELLEIFQWSTPEEAARVMDDPASAHRVTDEVADVLAYLLQFCQVLGVDPLAALDAKIDRNELRFPAPKRPGALGEAGPGDTAPDDRHSSE
;
A
#
# COMPACT_ATOMS: atom_id res chain seq x y z
N MET A 1 -19.77 21.90 62.61
CA MET A 1 -20.27 20.67 63.25
C MET A 1 -20.25 19.59 62.19
N THR A 2 -19.25 18.74 62.03
CA THR A 2 -17.89 18.61 62.57
C THR A 2 -17.12 17.82 61.51
N ASP A 3 -15.88 18.24 61.26
CA ASP A 3 -14.83 17.47 60.58
C ASP A 3 -14.80 16.00 60.99
N HIS A 4 -14.53 15.09 60.05
CA HIS A 4 -13.94 13.78 60.35
C HIS A 4 -12.96 13.37 59.25
N ASP A 5 -11.78 13.98 59.33
CA ASP A 5 -10.48 13.42 58.99
C ASP A 5 -10.30 12.01 59.59
N GLN A 6 -10.06 10.99 58.76
CA GLN A 6 -9.44 9.72 59.19
C GLN A 6 -8.61 9.07 58.06
N HIS A 7 -7.31 9.40 58.03
CA HIS A 7 -6.21 8.45 57.79
C HIS A 7 -5.49 8.25 59.15
N PRO A 8 -4.67 7.21 59.45
CA PRO A 8 -3.88 6.33 58.57
C PRO A 8 -3.89 4.82 58.98
N THR A 9 -3.21 3.89 58.30
CA THR A 9 -1.87 3.39 58.70
C THR A 9 -1.33 2.39 57.65
N PRO A 10 -0.01 2.40 57.35
CA PRO A 10 0.65 1.40 56.50
C PRO A 10 1.07 0.15 57.31
N GLY A 11 0.88 -1.03 56.71
CA GLY A 11 1.35 -2.31 57.27
C GLY A 11 2.86 -2.47 57.16
N PRO A 12 3.48 -3.31 58.02
CA PRO A 12 4.93 -3.42 58.13
C PRO A 12 5.58 -4.21 56.99
N ASP A 13 6.76 -3.71 56.62
CA ASP A 13 7.72 -4.20 55.62
C ASP A 13 8.48 -5.44 56.15
N PRO A 14 8.51 -6.58 55.43
CA PRO A 14 9.35 -7.70 55.81
C PRO A 14 10.79 -7.50 55.31
N GLY A 15 11.71 -7.32 56.27
CA GLY A 15 13.16 -7.22 56.06
C GLY A 15 13.83 -8.48 55.48
N PRO A 16 15.16 -8.42 55.25
CA PRO A 16 15.87 -9.27 54.32
C PRO A 16 16.18 -10.66 54.88
N THR A 17 16.07 -11.69 54.04
CA THR A 17 16.53 -13.05 54.31
C THR A 17 18.04 -13.18 54.05
N PRO A 18 18.81 -13.90 54.90
CA PRO A 18 20.25 -14.09 54.72
C PRO A 18 20.60 -15.40 54.02
N GLY A 19 21.68 -15.36 53.23
CA GLY A 19 22.66 -16.44 53.11
C GLY A 19 22.39 -17.52 52.05
N LEU A 20 23.10 -17.43 50.92
CA LEU A 20 23.39 -18.56 50.04
C LEU A 20 24.87 -18.53 49.65
N ASP A 21 25.62 -19.36 50.38
CA ASP A 21 26.63 -20.34 49.96
C ASP A 21 27.58 -20.06 48.78
N SER A 22 28.83 -20.45 49.01
CA SER A 22 30.00 -20.25 48.16
C SER A 22 30.31 -21.47 47.29
N GLY A 23 30.41 -21.27 45.97
CA GLY A 23 31.21 -22.06 45.02
C GLY A 23 30.60 -23.38 44.50
N PRO A 24 30.96 -23.86 43.29
CA PRO A 24 32.35 -23.91 42.80
C PRO A 24 32.60 -23.47 41.33
N GLY A 25 33.85 -23.04 41.06
CA GLY A 25 34.68 -23.39 39.88
C GLY A 25 34.27 -22.95 38.46
N PRO A 26 35.16 -22.32 37.66
CA PRO A 26 34.86 -21.95 36.28
C PRO A 26 34.93 -23.14 35.33
N ALA A 27 33.90 -23.27 34.49
CA ALA A 27 33.83 -24.19 33.34
C ALA A 27 34.73 -23.70 32.19
N PRO A 28 35.20 -24.59 31.29
CA PRO A 28 36.21 -24.28 30.30
C PRO A 28 35.70 -23.33 29.21
N HIS A 29 36.61 -22.47 28.73
CA HIS A 29 36.37 -21.50 27.66
C HIS A 29 36.07 -22.19 26.33
N HIS A 30 34.80 -22.48 26.07
CA HIS A 30 34.32 -22.72 24.71
C HIS A 30 34.28 -21.37 23.98
N GLY A 31 35.09 -21.25 22.94
CA GLY A 31 35.16 -20.08 22.07
C GLY A 31 33.77 -19.67 21.62
N ARG A 32 33.28 -18.55 22.17
CA ARG A 32 32.05 -17.90 21.77
C ARG A 32 32.28 -17.38 20.36
N GLN A 33 31.91 -18.16 19.35
CA GLN A 33 31.73 -17.62 18.01
C GLN A 33 30.71 -16.48 18.15
N ARG A 34 31.18 -15.26 17.89
CA ARG A 34 30.30 -14.09 17.79
C ARG A 34 29.22 -14.45 16.77
N PRO A 35 27.92 -14.27 17.07
CA PRO A 35 26.94 -14.27 16.00
C PRO A 35 27.36 -13.18 15.01
N SER A 36 27.66 -13.59 13.78
CA SER A 36 27.85 -12.71 12.65
C SER A 36 26.62 -11.81 12.57
N SER A 37 26.83 -10.50 12.74
CA SER A 37 25.81 -9.49 12.51
C SER A 37 25.16 -9.75 11.15
N PRO A 38 23.82 -9.73 11.03
CA PRO A 38 23.23 -9.78 9.71
C PRO A 38 23.75 -8.57 8.93
N ALA A 39 24.23 -8.85 7.71
CA ALA A 39 24.61 -7.83 6.75
C ALA A 39 23.52 -6.76 6.74
N SER A 40 23.92 -5.51 6.93
CA SER A 40 23.05 -4.35 6.76
C SER A 40 22.61 -4.34 5.30
N GLY A 41 21.47 -4.97 5.03
CA GLY A 41 20.81 -4.88 3.75
C GLY A 41 20.37 -3.44 3.57
N ALA A 42 20.75 -2.83 2.45
CA ALA A 42 20.12 -1.61 1.97
C ALA A 42 18.59 -1.77 2.07
N PRO A 43 17.82 -0.70 2.37
CA PRO A 43 16.37 -0.80 2.38
C PRO A 43 15.95 -1.42 1.05
N ALA A 44 15.31 -2.60 1.11
CA ALA A 44 14.76 -3.24 -0.07
C ALA A 44 13.93 -2.19 -0.80
N ALA A 45 14.18 -2.01 -2.10
CA ALA A 45 13.42 -1.07 -2.91
C ALA A 45 11.92 -1.30 -2.67
N LEU A 46 11.15 -0.23 -2.47
CA LEU A 46 9.72 -0.32 -2.26
C LEU A 46 9.08 -0.97 -3.50
N ASP A 47 8.60 -2.20 -3.34
CA ASP A 47 7.88 -2.96 -4.36
C ASP A 47 6.58 -3.54 -3.78
N VAL A 48 5.65 -3.91 -4.67
CA VAL A 48 4.33 -4.44 -4.27
C VAL A 48 4.47 -5.70 -3.41
N ALA A 49 5.40 -6.59 -3.78
CA ALA A 49 5.66 -7.82 -3.03
C ALA A 49 6.15 -7.53 -1.60
N GLY A 50 6.98 -6.50 -1.43
CA GLY A 50 7.47 -6.03 -0.14
C GLY A 50 6.39 -5.40 0.72
N LEU A 51 5.49 -4.62 0.12
CA LEU A 51 4.32 -4.09 0.82
C LEU A 51 3.36 -5.20 1.25
N GLN A 52 3.10 -6.17 0.38
CA GLN A 52 2.30 -7.36 0.70
C GLN A 52 2.87 -8.16 1.87
N ARG A 53 4.20 -8.40 1.88
CA ARG A 53 4.88 -9.05 3.02
C ARG A 53 4.71 -8.24 4.31
N ARG A 54 4.93 -6.91 4.24
CA ARG A 54 4.79 -6.03 5.41
C ARG A 54 3.36 -6.01 5.96
N LEU A 55 2.34 -6.07 5.10
CA LEU A 55 0.93 -6.18 5.50
C LEU A 55 0.62 -7.54 6.14
N ALA A 56 1.16 -8.63 5.56
CA ALA A 56 1.01 -9.97 6.12
C ALA A 56 1.65 -10.07 7.53
N ASP A 57 2.87 -9.55 7.69
CA ASP A 57 3.55 -9.51 9.00
C ASP A 57 2.77 -8.67 10.02
N PHE A 58 2.21 -7.54 9.58
CA PHE A 58 1.38 -6.68 10.42
C PHE A 58 0.11 -7.38 10.91
N ALA A 59 -0.57 -8.12 10.02
CA ALA A 59 -1.76 -8.91 10.33
C ALA A 59 -1.45 -10.08 11.26
N ALA A 60 -0.35 -10.80 10.99
CA ALA A 60 0.10 -11.94 11.79
C ALA A 60 0.44 -11.55 13.23
N ALA A 61 1.12 -10.41 13.41
CA ALA A 61 1.42 -9.87 14.74
C ALA A 61 0.15 -9.58 15.57
N ARG A 62 -1.01 -9.43 14.90
CA ARG A 62 -2.32 -9.15 15.52
C ARG A 62 -3.28 -10.33 15.48
N ARG A 63 -2.87 -11.46 14.89
CA ARG A 63 -3.71 -12.65 14.68
C ARG A 63 -4.99 -12.32 13.90
N TRP A 64 -4.85 -11.50 12.87
CA TRP A 64 -5.98 -11.04 12.03
C TRP A 64 -6.32 -11.97 10.87
N GLU A 65 -5.46 -12.94 10.57
CA GLU A 65 -5.64 -13.90 9.48
C GLU A 65 -7.03 -14.58 9.45
N PRO A 66 -7.65 -14.96 10.60
CA PRO A 66 -9.00 -15.54 10.60
C PRO A 66 -10.09 -14.59 10.06
N TYR A 67 -9.88 -13.27 10.13
CA TYR A 67 -10.82 -12.27 9.65
C TYR A 67 -10.60 -11.90 8.18
N HIS A 68 -9.43 -12.21 7.61
CA HIS A 68 -9.04 -11.91 6.24
C HIS A 68 -9.64 -12.91 5.23
N THR A 69 -10.95 -13.16 5.34
CA THR A 69 -11.67 -13.92 4.31
C THR A 69 -11.86 -13.06 3.05
N PRO A 70 -11.94 -13.64 1.84
CA PRO A 70 -12.16 -12.87 0.62
C PRO A 70 -13.38 -11.94 0.69
N LYS A 71 -14.47 -12.39 1.32
CA LYS A 71 -15.68 -11.58 1.53
C LYS A 71 -15.40 -10.36 2.40
N ASN A 72 -14.72 -10.55 3.53
CA ASN A 72 -14.46 -9.45 4.46
C ASN A 72 -13.49 -8.43 3.86
N LEU A 73 -12.44 -8.89 3.17
CA LEU A 73 -11.49 -8.00 2.51
C LEU A 73 -12.12 -7.21 1.36
N ALA A 74 -13.00 -7.83 0.56
CA ALA A 74 -13.76 -7.12 -0.47
C ALA A 74 -14.72 -6.08 0.14
N ALA A 75 -15.35 -6.40 1.28
CA ALA A 75 -16.20 -5.45 1.99
C ALA A 75 -15.38 -4.26 2.54
N ALA A 76 -14.25 -4.53 3.20
CA ALA A 76 -13.36 -3.49 3.71
C ALA A 76 -12.83 -2.59 2.58
N LEU A 77 -12.36 -3.19 1.48
CA LEU A 77 -11.95 -2.43 0.28
C LEU A 77 -13.05 -1.49 -0.23
N SER A 78 -14.31 -1.93 -0.21
CA SER A 78 -15.44 -1.08 -0.62
C SER A 78 -15.72 0.05 0.37
N VAL A 79 -15.43 -0.14 1.66
CA VAL A 79 -15.57 0.90 2.68
C VAL A 79 -14.51 1.98 2.45
N GLU A 80 -13.23 1.61 2.32
CA GLU A 80 -12.16 2.60 2.13
C GLU A 80 -12.30 3.37 0.81
N ALA A 81 -12.81 2.70 -0.24
CA ALA A 81 -13.12 3.39 -1.49
C ALA A 81 -14.26 4.42 -1.32
N ALA A 82 -15.20 4.18 -0.40
CA ALA A 82 -16.25 5.12 -0.05
C ALA A 82 -15.74 6.25 0.86
N GLU A 83 -14.81 5.98 1.77
CA GLU A 83 -14.13 7.00 2.58
C GLU A 83 -13.30 7.96 1.70
N LEU A 84 -12.58 7.42 0.71
CA LEU A 84 -11.93 8.23 -0.32
C LEU A 84 -12.93 9.12 -1.08
N LEU A 85 -14.09 8.57 -1.47
CA LEU A 85 -15.15 9.32 -2.15
C LEU A 85 -15.74 10.44 -1.27
N GLU A 86 -15.88 10.20 0.04
CA GLU A 86 -16.46 11.16 0.99
C GLU A 86 -15.73 12.50 0.97
N ILE A 87 -14.41 12.48 0.78
CA ILE A 87 -13.57 13.69 0.70
C ILE A 87 -14.06 14.64 -0.41
N PHE A 88 -14.60 14.10 -1.50
CA PHE A 88 -14.98 14.85 -2.69
C PHE A 88 -16.50 15.07 -2.81
N GLN A 89 -17.31 14.48 -1.94
CA GLN A 89 -18.75 14.32 -2.19
C GLN A 89 -19.54 15.64 -2.35
N TRP A 90 -19.02 16.74 -1.78
CA TRP A 90 -19.64 18.07 -1.85
C TRP A 90 -18.81 19.09 -2.63
N SER A 91 -17.69 18.67 -3.23
CA SER A 91 -16.80 19.56 -3.96
C SER A 91 -17.32 19.88 -5.36
N THR A 92 -17.15 21.13 -5.78
CA THR A 92 -17.18 21.48 -7.20
C THR A 92 -15.99 20.87 -7.95
N PRO A 93 -16.03 20.73 -9.29
CA PRO A 93 -14.88 20.26 -10.06
C PRO A 93 -13.59 21.04 -9.81
N GLU A 94 -13.70 22.37 -9.66
CA GLU A 94 -12.56 23.25 -9.41
C GLU A 94 -11.96 23.04 -8.00
N GLU A 95 -12.80 22.80 -7.00
CA GLU A 95 -12.34 22.48 -5.63
C GLU A 95 -11.71 21.09 -5.57
N ALA A 96 -12.35 20.09 -6.19
CA ALA A 96 -11.82 18.72 -6.24
C ALA A 96 -10.44 18.67 -6.90
N ALA A 97 -10.22 19.46 -7.97
CA ALA A 97 -8.93 19.56 -8.64
C ALA A 97 -7.83 20.21 -7.76
N ARG A 98 -8.20 20.96 -6.73
CA ARG A 98 -7.30 21.61 -5.78
C ARG A 98 -7.31 20.99 -4.38
N VAL A 99 -7.90 19.79 -4.23
CA VAL A 99 -8.00 19.10 -2.92
C VAL A 99 -6.65 18.96 -2.21
N MET A 100 -5.56 18.85 -2.98
CA MET A 100 -4.22 18.68 -2.45
C MET A 100 -3.55 19.98 -1.98
N ASP A 101 -4.13 21.15 -2.30
CA ASP A 101 -3.61 22.46 -1.85
C ASP A 101 -3.90 22.71 -0.37
N ASP A 102 -4.95 22.09 0.18
CA ASP A 102 -5.26 22.09 1.60
C ASP A 102 -4.55 20.91 2.31
N PRO A 103 -3.64 21.16 3.28
CA PRO A 103 -2.88 20.09 3.93
C PRO A 103 -3.74 19.04 4.64
N ALA A 104 -4.88 19.43 5.22
CA ALA A 104 -5.75 18.48 5.92
C ALA A 104 -6.44 17.53 4.93
N SER A 105 -6.99 18.07 3.84
CA SER A 105 -7.61 17.29 2.78
C SER A 105 -6.60 16.41 2.05
N ALA A 106 -5.40 16.94 1.76
CA ALA A 106 -4.30 16.19 1.16
C ALA A 106 -3.88 14.96 2.01
N HIS A 107 -3.81 15.12 3.33
CA HIS A 107 -3.52 14.02 4.24
C HIS A 107 -4.59 12.95 4.17
N ARG A 108 -5.87 13.33 4.25
CA ARG A 108 -6.99 12.37 4.14
C ARG A 108 -6.94 11.62 2.82
N VAL A 109 -6.77 12.30 1.67
CA VAL A 109 -6.66 11.63 0.37
C VAL A 109 -5.51 10.62 0.36
N THR A 110 -4.38 10.98 0.95
CA THR A 110 -3.20 10.09 1.01
C THR A 110 -3.48 8.84 1.84
N ASP A 111 -4.12 8.99 3.00
CA ASP A 111 -4.48 7.87 3.86
C ASP A 111 -5.50 6.94 3.19
N GLU A 112 -6.59 7.48 2.65
CA GLU A 112 -7.64 6.64 2.03
C GLU A 112 -7.14 5.92 0.76
N VAL A 113 -6.25 6.56 -0.01
CA VAL A 113 -5.58 5.89 -1.14
C VAL A 113 -4.70 4.74 -0.65
N ALA A 114 -3.99 4.92 0.47
CA ALA A 114 -3.16 3.88 1.05
C ALA A 114 -4.02 2.72 1.60
N ASP A 115 -5.16 3.00 2.22
CA ASP A 115 -6.06 1.99 2.77
C ASP A 115 -6.76 1.18 1.68
N VAL A 116 -7.25 1.84 0.61
CA VAL A 116 -7.74 1.16 -0.61
C VAL A 116 -6.68 0.22 -1.17
N LEU A 117 -5.43 0.70 -1.30
CA LEU A 117 -4.33 -0.13 -1.81
C LEU A 117 -4.05 -1.30 -0.84
N ALA A 118 -4.00 -1.06 0.46
CA ALA A 118 -3.70 -2.07 1.46
C ALA A 118 -4.71 -3.22 1.44
N TYR A 119 -6.01 -2.94 1.37
CA TYR A 119 -7.02 -3.99 1.29
C TYR A 119 -7.03 -4.70 -0.06
N LEU A 120 -6.79 -3.99 -1.16
CA LEU A 120 -6.65 -4.63 -2.48
C LEU A 120 -5.47 -5.62 -2.48
N LEU A 121 -4.31 -5.23 -1.94
CA LEU A 121 -3.13 -6.10 -1.88
C LEU A 121 -3.35 -7.33 -0.99
N GLN A 122 -4.01 -7.18 0.15
CA GLN A 122 -4.38 -8.29 1.03
C GLN A 122 -5.41 -9.21 0.38
N PHE A 123 -6.42 -8.66 -0.30
CA PHE A 123 -7.42 -9.42 -1.07
C PHE A 123 -6.76 -10.25 -2.17
N CYS A 124 -5.87 -9.64 -2.95
CA CYS A 124 -5.07 -10.32 -3.96
C CYS A 124 -4.24 -11.45 -3.35
N GLN A 125 -3.60 -11.22 -2.20
CA GLN A 125 -2.78 -12.24 -1.55
C GLN A 125 -3.60 -13.45 -1.08
N VAL A 126 -4.77 -13.23 -0.49
CA VAL A 126 -5.65 -14.33 -0.05
C VAL A 126 -6.18 -15.15 -1.23
N LEU A 127 -6.41 -14.53 -2.39
CA LEU A 127 -6.89 -15.21 -3.59
C LEU A 127 -5.78 -15.72 -4.53
N GLY A 128 -4.52 -15.43 -4.24
CA GLY A 128 -3.39 -15.80 -5.11
C GLY A 128 -3.37 -15.03 -6.45
N VAL A 129 -3.88 -13.79 -6.47
CA VAL A 129 -3.84 -12.91 -7.63
C VAL A 129 -2.59 -12.04 -7.56
N ASP A 130 -1.80 -12.03 -8.63
CA ASP A 130 -0.74 -11.03 -8.82
C ASP A 130 -1.37 -9.73 -9.37
N PRO A 131 -1.41 -8.63 -8.58
CA PRO A 131 -2.05 -7.40 -9.02
C PRO A 131 -1.32 -6.71 -10.18
N LEU A 132 0.01 -6.85 -10.28
CA LEU A 132 0.78 -6.22 -11.36
C LEU A 132 0.52 -6.95 -12.68
N ALA A 133 0.62 -8.28 -12.68
CA ALA A 133 0.32 -9.08 -13.87
C ALA A 133 -1.15 -8.93 -14.29
N ALA A 134 -2.08 -8.84 -13.33
CA ALA A 134 -3.50 -8.64 -13.62
C ALA A 134 -3.79 -7.29 -14.27
N LEU A 135 -3.14 -6.21 -13.78
CA LEU A 135 -3.27 -4.87 -14.34
C LEU A 135 -2.64 -4.77 -15.73
N ASP A 136 -1.43 -5.31 -15.91
CA ASP A 136 -0.70 -5.34 -17.19
C ASP A 136 -1.55 -5.98 -18.28
N ALA A 137 -2.04 -7.21 -18.04
CA ALA A 137 -2.92 -7.89 -18.97
C ALA A 137 -4.24 -7.14 -19.22
N LYS A 138 -4.73 -6.38 -18.23
CA LYS A 138 -5.95 -5.56 -18.37
C LYS A 138 -5.70 -4.32 -19.23
N ILE A 139 -4.52 -3.71 -19.15
CA ILE A 139 -4.12 -2.59 -20.01
C ILE A 139 -4.09 -3.04 -21.47
N ASP A 140 -3.45 -4.16 -21.80
CA ASP A 140 -3.44 -4.72 -23.17
C ASP A 140 -4.86 -4.88 -23.74
N ARG A 141 -5.78 -5.44 -22.94
CA ARG A 141 -7.19 -5.60 -23.35
C ARG A 141 -7.90 -4.26 -23.52
N ASN A 142 -7.56 -3.26 -22.71
CA ASN A 142 -8.15 -1.93 -22.80
C ASN A 142 -7.65 -1.17 -24.03
N GLU A 143 -6.36 -1.28 -24.39
CA GLU A 143 -5.79 -0.66 -25.59
C GLU A 143 -6.43 -1.22 -26.87
N LEU A 144 -6.69 -2.54 -26.90
CA LEU A 144 -7.44 -3.17 -28.01
C LEU A 144 -8.90 -2.72 -28.06
N ARG A 145 -9.55 -2.55 -26.90
CA ARG A 145 -10.96 -2.14 -26.81
C ARG A 145 -11.17 -0.66 -27.11
N PHE A 146 -10.20 0.18 -26.75
CA PHE A 146 -10.25 1.64 -26.86
C PHE A 146 -8.97 2.16 -27.52
N PRO A 147 -8.82 1.96 -28.85
CA PRO A 147 -7.61 2.36 -29.56
C PRO A 147 -7.43 3.89 -29.54
N ALA A 148 -6.17 4.33 -29.44
CA ALA A 148 -5.85 5.75 -29.50
C ALA A 148 -6.34 6.36 -30.83
N PRO A 149 -6.86 7.61 -30.81
CA PRO A 149 -7.21 8.29 -32.03
C PRO A 149 -5.99 8.40 -32.95
N LYS A 150 -6.18 8.10 -34.24
CA LYS A 150 -5.11 8.27 -35.24
C LYS A 150 -4.68 9.73 -35.25
N ARG A 151 -3.38 9.99 -35.10
CA ARG A 151 -2.85 11.36 -35.19
C ARG A 151 -3.25 11.95 -36.56
N PRO A 152 -3.78 13.17 -36.62
CA PRO A 152 -4.00 13.86 -37.88
C PRO A 152 -2.64 14.00 -38.60
N GLY A 153 -2.52 13.42 -39.79
CA GLY A 153 -1.30 13.48 -40.62
C GLY A 153 -0.59 12.16 -40.90
N ALA A 154 -1.03 11.03 -40.32
CA ALA A 154 -0.49 9.70 -40.65
C ALA A 154 -1.11 9.07 -41.92
N LEU A 155 -1.47 9.90 -42.91
CA LEU A 155 -1.77 9.45 -44.28
C LEU A 155 -0.56 9.80 -45.12
N GLY A 156 0.02 8.77 -45.71
CA GLY A 156 1.37 8.75 -46.25
C GLY A 156 1.64 9.78 -47.34
N GLU A 157 2.92 10.12 -47.42
CA GLU A 157 3.57 10.58 -48.63
C GLU A 157 3.24 9.61 -49.77
N ALA A 158 2.27 9.96 -50.61
CA ALA A 158 2.19 9.43 -51.96
C ALA A 158 3.34 10.10 -52.73
N GLY A 159 4.38 9.33 -53.02
CA GLY A 159 5.53 9.78 -53.82
C GLY A 159 5.10 10.30 -55.20
N PRO A 160 5.93 11.16 -55.84
CA PRO A 160 5.59 11.80 -57.09
C PRO A 160 5.74 10.80 -58.23
N GLY A 161 4.63 10.45 -58.88
CA GLY A 161 4.68 9.56 -60.04
C GLY A 161 3.30 9.17 -60.54
N ASP A 162 2.62 10.08 -61.23
CA ASP A 162 2.29 9.79 -62.62
C ASP A 162 1.99 11.10 -63.38
N THR A 163 2.79 11.33 -64.41
CA THR A 163 2.65 12.41 -65.38
C THR A 163 1.48 12.16 -66.31
N ALA A 164 0.80 13.26 -66.69
CA ALA A 164 -0.33 13.34 -67.63
C ALA A 164 -0.05 12.70 -69.03
N PRO A 165 -1.07 12.58 -69.89
CA PRO A 165 -1.44 13.71 -70.75
C PRO A 165 -2.97 13.95 -70.79
N ASP A 166 -3.44 15.19 -70.67
CA ASP A 166 -3.71 16.16 -71.76
C ASP A 166 -4.30 15.52 -73.03
N ASP A 167 -5.62 15.58 -73.15
CA ASP A 167 -6.31 15.52 -74.43
C ASP A 167 -7.42 16.59 -74.45
N ARG A 168 -7.11 17.70 -75.13
CA ARG A 168 -8.10 18.60 -75.71
C ARG A 168 -8.57 18.02 -77.04
N HIS A 169 -9.77 18.45 -77.43
CA HIS A 169 -10.36 18.51 -78.78
C HIS A 169 -11.33 17.40 -79.23
N SER A 170 -12.61 17.78 -79.33
CA SER A 170 -13.44 17.84 -80.58
C SER A 170 -14.91 17.56 -80.21
N SER A 171 -15.82 18.53 -80.38
CA SER A 171 -16.92 18.54 -81.39
C SER A 171 -17.96 17.43 -81.12
N GLU A 172 -19.26 17.66 -80.92
CA GLU A 172 -20.24 18.59 -81.49
C GLU A 172 -21.35 18.94 -80.47
#